data_AF-A0A9K3D8S5-F1
#
_entry.id   AF-A0A9K3D8S5-F1
#
_cell.length_a   1.000
_cell.length_b   1.000
_cell.length_c   1.000
_cell.angle_alpha   90.00
_cell.angle_beta   90.00
_cell.angle_gamma   90.00
#
_symmetry.space_group_name_H-M   'P 1'
#
loop_
_entity.id
_entity.type
_entity.pdbx_description
1 polymer ?
#
loop_
_entity_poly.entity_id
_entity_poly.type
_entity_poly.pdbx_seq_one_letter_code
_entity_poly.pdbx_strand_id
1 'polypeptide(L)'
;AQQDLYAELGFQPLGFNQAYQFDTLPDRYESHTEMKRGDLIFYQGVYKRENAKQQRHHMVHVEMYLGPDERCVGSRFRTKTIREFDSFKFNSTKWDLEKMHFCSIDPWLDGVCASSCPVHQWGSDLETGHKMRKSSIFYTPPDEMTELESMNAGSEGEGEGEQGEGEGESPDKVEVPVGH
;
A
#
# COMPACT_ATOMS: atom_id res chain seq x y z
N ALA A 1 13.33 8.41 -5.00
CA ALA A 1 13.18 7.06 -4.44
C ALA A 1 11.73 6.74 -4.06
N GLN A 2 11.10 7.36 -3.04
CA GLN A 2 9.65 7.14 -2.77
C GLN A 2 8.74 7.93 -3.73
N GLN A 3 9.28 8.97 -4.37
CA GLN A 3 8.65 9.65 -5.51
C GLN A 3 8.64 8.79 -6.79
N ASP A 4 9.47 7.74 -6.88
CA ASP A 4 9.74 7.08 -8.17
C ASP A 4 8.56 6.21 -8.62
N LEU A 5 7.73 5.74 -7.69
CA LEU A 5 6.56 4.91 -8.01
C LEU A 5 5.25 5.70 -8.03
N TYR A 6 5.20 6.94 -7.52
CA TYR A 6 3.96 7.72 -7.53
C TYR A 6 3.48 8.00 -8.95
N ALA A 7 4.42 8.34 -9.85
CA ALA A 7 4.12 8.60 -11.25
C ALA A 7 3.59 7.36 -12.00
N GLU A 8 3.95 6.15 -11.55
CA GLU A 8 3.58 4.89 -12.21
C GLU A 8 2.39 4.19 -11.54
N LEU A 9 2.23 4.31 -10.22
CA LEU A 9 1.22 3.58 -9.43
C LEU A 9 0.07 4.47 -8.95
N GLY A 10 0.17 5.80 -9.04
CA GLY A 10 -0.89 6.72 -8.62
C GLY A 10 -1.10 6.85 -7.11
N PHE A 11 -0.27 6.20 -6.29
CA PHE A 11 -0.31 6.31 -4.83
C PHE A 11 1.10 6.29 -4.21
N GLN A 12 1.18 6.72 -2.95
CA GLN A 12 2.42 6.64 -2.17
C GLN A 12 2.27 5.57 -1.08
N PRO A 13 3.00 4.43 -1.18
CA PRO A 13 3.06 3.49 -0.07
C PRO A 13 3.62 4.20 1.17
N LEU A 14 3.06 3.97 2.36
CA LEU A 14 3.61 4.51 3.60
C LEU A 14 5.06 3.99 3.82
N GLY A 15 5.87 4.79 4.49
CA GLY A 15 7.30 4.53 4.66
C GLY A 15 7.62 3.16 5.27
N PHE A 16 8.50 2.41 4.59
CA PHE A 16 9.39 1.33 5.06
C PHE A 16 8.90 0.36 6.13
N ASN A 17 7.60 0.06 6.16
CA ASN A 17 7.09 -1.05 6.94
C ASN A 17 6.66 -2.18 6.01
N GLN A 18 7.47 -3.25 5.97
CA GLN A 18 7.19 -4.49 5.23
C GLN A 18 5.80 -5.04 5.60
N ALA A 19 5.36 -4.83 6.84
CA ALA A 19 4.04 -5.23 7.30
C ALA A 19 2.90 -4.40 6.70
N TYR A 20 3.12 -3.11 6.41
CA TYR A 20 2.13 -2.28 5.71
C TYR A 20 2.00 -2.72 4.26
N GLN A 21 3.13 -2.91 3.58
CA GLN A 21 3.15 -3.38 2.20
C GLN A 21 2.41 -4.72 2.06
N PHE A 22 2.71 -5.65 2.97
CA PHE A 22 1.98 -6.91 3.06
C PHE A 22 0.48 -6.67 3.20
N ASP A 23 0.07 -5.81 4.13
CA ASP A 23 -1.34 -5.57 4.41
C ASP A 23 -2.13 -4.93 3.25
N THR A 24 -1.46 -4.14 2.41
CA THR A 24 -2.11 -3.48 1.25
C THR A 24 -2.32 -4.40 0.04
N LEU A 25 -1.81 -5.62 0.11
CA LEU A 25 -2.03 -6.63 -0.92
C LEU A 25 -2.98 -7.65 -0.28
N PRO A 26 -4.24 -7.79 -0.69
CA PRO A 26 -5.10 -8.84 -0.13
C PRO A 26 -4.95 -10.19 -0.85
N ASP A 27 -4.55 -10.16 -2.13
CA ASP A 27 -4.51 -11.35 -2.97
C ASP A 27 -3.29 -12.21 -2.66
N ARG A 28 -3.56 -13.48 -2.37
CA ARG A 28 -2.57 -14.45 -1.89
C ARG A 28 -2.66 -15.75 -2.66
N TYR A 29 -1.49 -16.31 -2.94
CA TYR A 29 -1.36 -17.65 -3.50
C TYR A 29 -1.03 -18.66 -2.40
N GLU A 30 -1.48 -19.90 -2.58
CA GLU A 30 -1.13 -20.99 -1.68
C GLU A 30 0.32 -21.46 -1.93
N SER A 31 0.78 -21.35 -3.18
CA SER A 31 2.11 -21.79 -3.61
C SER A 31 2.77 -20.78 -4.55
N HIS A 32 4.11 -20.76 -4.50
CA HIS A 32 4.94 -19.99 -5.44
C HIS A 32 4.70 -20.35 -6.92
N THR A 33 4.19 -21.54 -7.22
CA THR A 33 3.91 -22.01 -8.60
C THR A 33 2.81 -21.22 -9.29
N GLU A 34 1.98 -20.51 -8.53
CA GLU A 34 0.88 -19.69 -9.04
C GLU A 34 1.31 -18.23 -9.24
N MET A 35 2.50 -17.86 -8.78
CA MET A 35 3.00 -16.49 -8.86
C MET A 35 3.40 -16.09 -10.27
N LYS A 36 3.16 -14.81 -10.58
CA LYS A 36 3.65 -14.15 -11.79
C LYS A 36 4.95 -13.44 -11.49
N ARG A 37 5.79 -13.28 -12.52
CA ARG A 37 6.98 -12.43 -12.42
C ARG A 37 6.57 -11.01 -12.00
N GLY A 38 7.21 -10.47 -10.97
CA GLY A 38 6.89 -9.18 -10.37
C GLY A 38 6.11 -9.28 -9.06
N ASP A 39 5.46 -10.41 -8.79
CA ASP A 39 4.77 -10.66 -7.53
C ASP A 39 5.74 -10.64 -6.34
N LEU A 40 5.19 -10.44 -5.13
CA LEU A 40 5.98 -10.23 -3.93
C LEU A 40 5.95 -11.44 -3.01
N ILE A 41 7.11 -11.72 -2.40
CA ILE A 41 7.31 -12.76 -1.40
C ILE A 41 7.59 -12.09 -0.07
N PHE A 42 6.69 -12.25 0.89
CA PHE A 42 6.87 -11.74 2.24
C PHE A 42 7.31 -12.85 3.19
N TYR A 43 8.28 -12.54 4.03
CA TYR A 43 8.85 -13.47 4.99
C TYR A 43 8.33 -13.13 6.38
N GLN A 44 7.60 -14.07 6.97
CA GLN A 44 7.20 -14.04 8.36
C GLN A 44 8.28 -14.71 9.21
N GLY A 45 8.80 -14.03 10.22
CA GLY A 45 9.84 -14.59 11.07
C GLY A 45 10.03 -13.86 12.39
N VAL A 46 10.68 -14.55 13.32
CA VAL A 46 10.99 -14.03 14.66
C VAL A 46 12.46 -13.68 14.73
N TYR A 47 12.77 -12.49 15.24
CA TYR A 47 14.18 -12.12 15.44
C TYR A 47 14.83 -12.95 16.55
N LYS A 48 16.02 -13.46 16.27
CA LYS A 48 16.83 -14.29 17.19
C LYS A 48 17.35 -13.54 18.42
N ARG A 49 17.37 -12.22 18.37
CA ARG A 49 17.84 -11.38 19.48
C ARG A 49 16.71 -11.22 20.48
N GLU A 50 16.92 -11.64 21.73
CA GLU A 50 15.93 -11.59 22.81
C GLU A 50 15.31 -10.20 23.03
N ASN A 51 16.10 -9.13 22.87
CA ASN A 51 15.64 -7.75 23.07
C ASN A 51 15.25 -7.03 21.77
N ALA A 52 15.14 -7.75 20.64
CA ALA A 52 14.70 -7.12 19.41
C ALA A 52 13.19 -6.89 19.44
N LYS A 53 12.77 -5.66 19.13
CA LYS A 53 11.38 -5.35 18.85
C LYS A 53 10.92 -6.16 17.63
N GLN A 54 9.90 -7.00 17.81
CA GLN A 54 9.31 -7.76 16.71
C GLN A 54 8.55 -6.82 15.77
N GLN A 55 8.56 -7.15 14.48
CA GLN A 55 7.79 -6.41 13.48
C GLN A 55 6.30 -6.75 13.59
N ARG A 56 5.44 -5.82 13.15
CA ARG A 56 4.00 -6.11 13.00
C ARG A 56 3.82 -7.30 12.06
N HIS A 57 2.87 -8.18 12.39
CA HIS A 57 2.65 -9.44 11.67
C HIS A 57 3.90 -10.34 11.56
N HIS A 58 4.97 -10.08 12.33
CA HIS A 58 6.27 -10.73 12.16
C HIS A 58 6.85 -10.61 10.73
N MET A 59 6.49 -9.57 9.97
CA MET A 59 7.04 -9.35 8.63
C MET A 59 8.47 -8.84 8.72
N VAL A 60 9.44 -9.67 8.35
CA VAL A 60 10.87 -9.38 8.52
C VAL A 60 11.62 -9.08 7.23
N HIS A 61 11.07 -9.48 6.09
CA HIS A 61 11.71 -9.32 4.78
C HIS A 61 10.68 -9.38 3.64
N VAL A 62 11.03 -8.78 2.51
CA VAL A 62 10.26 -8.84 1.26
C VAL A 62 11.22 -8.97 0.07
N GLU A 63 10.85 -9.79 -0.90
CA GLU A 63 11.57 -9.96 -2.17
C GLU A 63 10.59 -9.98 -3.34
N MET A 64 11.06 -9.61 -4.53
CA MET A 64 10.28 -9.68 -5.77
C MET A 64 10.58 -10.99 -6.50
N TYR A 65 9.55 -11.70 -6.93
CA TYR A 65 9.65 -12.96 -7.65
C TYR A 65 9.99 -12.72 -9.13
N LEU A 66 10.97 -13.45 -9.66
CA LEU A 66 11.43 -13.29 -11.05
C LEU A 66 10.90 -14.35 -12.01
N GLY A 67 10.38 -15.47 -11.51
CA GLY A 67 9.84 -16.52 -12.35
C GLY A 67 9.95 -17.93 -11.77
N PRO A 68 9.52 -18.95 -12.55
CA PRO A 68 9.29 -20.33 -12.12
C PRO A 68 10.54 -21.06 -11.62
N ASP A 69 11.72 -20.52 -11.88
CA ASP A 69 13.02 -21.01 -11.42
C ASP A 69 13.36 -20.60 -9.98
N GLU A 70 12.35 -20.17 -9.20
CA GLU A 70 12.47 -19.68 -7.82
C GLU A 70 13.31 -18.41 -7.65
N ARG A 71 13.77 -17.81 -8.75
CA ARG A 71 14.62 -16.63 -8.69
C ARG A 71 13.88 -15.43 -8.11
N CYS A 72 14.63 -14.57 -7.45
CA CYS A 72 14.08 -13.37 -6.85
C CYS A 72 15.08 -12.23 -6.76
N VAL A 73 14.57 -11.02 -6.55
CA VAL A 73 15.36 -9.81 -6.30
C VAL A 73 15.09 -9.32 -4.90
N GLY A 74 16.16 -9.04 -4.16
CA GLY A 74 16.03 -8.60 -2.78
C GLY A 74 17.29 -7.93 -2.22
N SER A 75 17.17 -7.47 -0.98
CA SER A 75 18.28 -6.91 -0.20
C SER A 75 18.52 -7.74 1.07
N ARG A 76 19.08 -8.95 0.91
CA ARG A 76 19.33 -9.89 2.03
C ARG A 76 20.45 -9.43 2.96
N PHE A 77 21.40 -8.67 2.44
CA PHE A 77 22.62 -8.29 3.16
C PHE A 77 22.60 -6.84 3.61
N ARG A 78 23.39 -6.53 4.65
CA ARG A 78 23.50 -5.16 5.19
C ARG A 78 24.11 -4.17 4.19
N THR A 79 24.85 -4.68 3.20
CA THR A 79 25.25 -3.86 2.05
C THR A 79 23.98 -3.47 1.30
N LYS A 80 23.67 -2.17 1.26
CA LYS A 80 22.47 -1.57 0.66
C LYS A 80 22.43 -1.75 -0.86
N THR A 81 22.53 -2.99 -1.32
CA THR A 81 22.60 -3.35 -2.73
C THR A 81 21.55 -4.40 -2.96
N ILE A 82 20.67 -4.10 -3.90
CA ILE A 82 19.69 -5.03 -4.44
C ILE A 82 20.45 -6.03 -5.32
N ARG A 83 20.14 -7.32 -5.20
CA ARG A 83 20.75 -8.39 -6.00
C ARG A 83 19.70 -9.40 -6.42
N GLU A 84 19.96 -10.04 -7.55
CA GLU A 84 19.26 -11.26 -7.95
C GLU A 84 19.81 -12.45 -7.16
N PHE A 85 18.92 -13.39 -6.84
CA PHE A 85 19.23 -14.64 -6.17
C PHE A 85 18.60 -15.80 -6.93
N ASP A 86 19.28 -16.94 -6.91
CA ASP A 86 18.85 -18.15 -7.62
C ASP A 86 17.59 -18.78 -7.02
N SER A 87 17.34 -18.57 -5.72
CA SER A 87 16.14 -19.04 -5.04
C SER A 87 15.70 -18.06 -3.96
N PHE A 88 14.39 -17.89 -3.79
CA PHE A 88 13.76 -17.18 -2.67
C PHE A 88 13.94 -17.90 -1.32
N LYS A 89 14.35 -19.18 -1.32
CA LYS A 89 14.58 -19.95 -0.10
C LYS A 89 15.99 -19.68 0.43
N PHE A 90 16.09 -19.13 1.64
CA PHE A 90 17.37 -18.95 2.32
C PHE A 90 17.20 -18.91 3.83
N ASN A 91 18.30 -19.18 4.55
CA ASN A 91 18.34 -19.07 6.00
C ASN A 91 18.98 -17.75 6.41
N SER A 92 18.31 -17.02 7.31
CA SER A 92 18.82 -15.78 7.86
C SER A 92 19.60 -16.00 9.16
N THR A 93 20.65 -15.21 9.35
CA THR A 93 21.41 -15.17 10.61
C THR A 93 20.71 -14.34 11.68
N LYS A 94 19.69 -13.53 11.33
CA LYS A 94 19.04 -12.57 12.24
C LYS A 94 17.66 -13.02 12.73
N TRP A 95 16.98 -13.83 11.96
CA TRP A 95 15.61 -14.25 12.22
C TRP A 95 15.43 -15.71 11.82
N ASP A 96 14.47 -16.36 12.46
CA ASP A 96 14.00 -17.70 12.08
C ASP A 96 12.73 -17.56 11.24
N LEU A 97 12.68 -18.29 10.13
CA LEU A 97 11.55 -18.28 9.20
C LEU A 97 10.39 -19.06 9.83
N GLU A 98 9.24 -18.41 9.99
CA GLU A 98 7.99 -19.07 10.38
C GLU A 98 7.20 -19.49 9.14
N LYS A 99 7.00 -18.54 8.21
CA LYS A 99 6.16 -18.73 7.03
C LYS A 99 6.55 -17.78 5.91
N MET A 100 6.36 -18.21 4.67
CA MET A 100 6.42 -17.35 3.49
C MET A 100 5.01 -17.08 2.99
N HIS A 101 4.75 -15.86 2.55
CA HIS A 101 3.48 -15.45 1.94
C HIS A 101 3.73 -14.99 0.51
N PHE A 102 2.99 -15.57 -0.42
CA PHE A 102 3.07 -15.29 -1.84
C PHE A 102 1.93 -14.35 -2.22
N CYS A 103 2.25 -13.15 -2.70
CA CYS A 103 1.30 -12.06 -2.83
C CYS A 103 1.30 -11.51 -4.26
N SER A 104 0.11 -11.33 -4.84
CA SER A 104 0.01 -10.65 -6.13
C SER A 104 0.36 -9.17 -5.97
N ILE A 105 1.08 -8.60 -6.93
CA ILE A 105 1.30 -7.15 -7.01
C ILE A 105 0.17 -6.43 -7.77
N ASP A 106 -0.73 -7.19 -8.41
CA ASP A 106 -1.82 -6.66 -9.25
C ASP A 106 -2.61 -5.51 -8.58
N PRO A 107 -3.00 -5.56 -7.28
CA PRO A 107 -3.70 -4.44 -6.64
C PRO A 107 -2.95 -3.11 -6.72
N TRP A 108 -1.63 -3.12 -6.60
CA TRP A 108 -0.80 -1.92 -6.74
C TRP A 108 -0.73 -1.44 -8.19
N LEU A 109 -0.69 -2.36 -9.15
CA LEU A 109 -0.70 -2.01 -10.56
C LEU A 109 -2.05 -1.40 -10.99
N ASP A 110 -3.14 -1.79 -10.31
CA ASP A 110 -4.47 -1.21 -10.47
C ASP A 110 -4.65 0.14 -9.71
N GLY A 111 -3.59 0.64 -9.06
CA GLY A 111 -3.61 1.88 -8.29
C GLY A 111 -4.26 1.76 -6.91
N VAL A 112 -4.53 0.55 -6.43
CA VAL A 112 -5.15 0.30 -5.13
C VAL A 112 -4.07 0.06 -4.06
N CYS A 113 -3.98 0.99 -3.11
CA CYS A 113 -3.13 0.86 -1.92
C CYS A 113 -3.94 1.14 -0.66
N ALA A 114 -4.84 0.21 -0.34
CA ALA A 114 -5.70 0.29 0.84
C ALA A 114 -5.30 -0.78 1.86
N SER A 115 -5.11 -0.35 3.11
CA SER A 115 -4.93 -1.28 4.22
C SER A 115 -6.16 -2.17 4.37
N SER A 116 -5.94 -3.48 4.45
CA SER A 116 -6.99 -4.46 4.73
C SER A 116 -6.93 -4.97 6.18
N CYS A 117 -6.04 -4.45 7.03
CA CYS A 117 -5.86 -4.93 8.40
C CYS A 117 -7.02 -4.52 9.31
N PRO A 118 -7.74 -5.47 9.93
CA PRO A 118 -8.73 -5.13 10.95
C PRO A 118 -8.08 -4.78 12.30
N VAL A 119 -6.81 -5.12 12.51
CA VAL A 119 -6.13 -5.04 13.81
C VAL A 119 -5.27 -3.78 13.96
N HIS A 120 -4.64 -3.33 12.89
CA HIS A 120 -3.67 -2.24 12.95
C HIS A 120 -4.16 -1.02 12.17
N GLN A 121 -4.30 0.10 12.87
CA GLN A 121 -4.37 1.39 12.21
C GLN A 121 -2.96 1.77 11.75
N TRP A 122 -2.77 1.84 10.43
CA TRP A 122 -1.55 2.37 9.83
C TRP A 122 -1.72 3.88 9.73
N GLY A 123 -1.20 4.59 10.73
CA GLY A 123 -1.18 6.04 10.66
C GLY A 123 -0.16 6.50 9.62
N SER A 124 -0.50 7.57 8.91
CA SER A 124 0.54 8.37 8.25
C SER A 124 1.50 8.90 9.33
N ASP A 125 2.79 9.00 9.02
CA ASP A 125 3.75 9.66 9.93
C ASP A 125 3.35 11.12 10.23
N LEU A 126 2.50 11.71 9.38
CA LEU A 126 1.86 13.03 9.55
C LEU A 126 0.83 13.03 10.70
N GLU A 127 -0.02 12.00 10.81
CA GLU A 127 -1.03 11.92 11.88
C GLU A 127 -0.47 11.38 13.21
N THR A 128 0.55 10.52 13.15
CA THR A 128 1.10 9.87 14.36
C THR A 128 2.28 10.61 15.00
N GLY A 129 2.69 11.76 14.44
CA GLY A 129 3.74 12.61 14.98
C GLY A 129 5.14 11.98 15.01
N HIS A 130 5.34 10.84 14.33
CA HIS A 130 6.64 10.20 14.22
C HIS A 130 7.53 10.98 13.24
N LYS A 131 8.28 11.95 13.76
CA LYS A 131 9.28 12.67 12.96
C LYS A 131 10.32 11.69 12.42
N MET A 132 10.36 11.56 11.09
CA MET A 132 11.42 10.81 10.42
C MET A 132 12.79 11.32 10.89
N ARG A 133 13.69 10.40 11.21
CA ARG A 133 15.06 10.77 11.63
C ARG A 133 15.75 11.43 10.45
N LYS A 134 16.49 12.52 10.69
CA LYS A 134 17.28 13.23 9.65
C LYS A 134 18.29 12.35 8.90
N SER A 135 18.67 11.20 9.48
CA SER A 135 19.55 10.20 8.87
C SER A 135 18.81 9.21 7.95
N SER A 136 17.48 9.27 7.94
CA SER A 136 16.66 8.50 7.01
C SER A 136 16.90 9.05 5.61
N ILE A 137 17.11 8.17 4.63
CA ILE A 137 17.20 8.60 3.23
C ILE A 137 15.85 9.14 2.72
N PHE A 138 14.81 9.00 3.55
CA PHE A 138 13.41 9.39 3.29
C PHE A 138 13.00 10.63 4.08
N TYR A 139 13.92 11.26 4.81
CA TYR A 139 13.66 12.54 5.47
C TYR A 139 13.40 13.60 4.39
N THR A 140 12.16 14.10 4.34
CA THR A 140 11.82 15.28 3.52
C THR A 140 11.97 16.53 4.39
N PRO A 141 12.76 17.53 4.00
CA PRO A 141 12.83 18.79 4.72
C PRO A 141 11.45 19.46 4.75
N PRO A 142 11.05 20.12 5.85
CA PRO A 142 9.77 20.84 5.94
C PRO A 142 9.55 21.84 4.79
N ASP A 143 10.63 22.40 4.25
CA ASP A 143 10.58 23.42 3.19
C ASP A 143 10.17 22.87 1.81
N GLU A 144 10.29 21.55 1.58
CA GLU A 144 9.84 20.89 0.32
C GLU A 144 8.38 20.39 0.41
N MET A 145 7.79 20.37 1.61
CA MET A 145 6.41 19.89 1.83
C MET A 145 5.37 20.93 1.39
N THR A 146 5.71 22.22 1.48
CA THR A 146 4.83 23.36 1.14
C THR A 146 4.64 23.53 -0.37
N GLU A 147 5.62 23.17 -1.19
CA GLU A 147 5.50 23.25 -2.66
C GLU A 147 4.56 22.18 -3.21
N LEU A 148 4.55 20.97 -2.66
CA LEU A 148 3.66 19.88 -3.09
C LEU A 148 2.18 20.15 -2.76
N GLU A 149 1.89 20.77 -1.62
CA GLU A 149 0.52 21.16 -1.26
C GLU A 149 -0.03 22.23 -2.20
N SER A 150 0.83 23.13 -2.70
CA SER A 150 0.44 24.20 -3.61
C SER A 150 0.05 23.71 -5.01
N MET A 151 0.57 22.55 -5.45
CA MET A 151 0.26 21.97 -6.76
C MET A 151 -1.06 21.18 -6.80
N ASN A 152 -1.55 20.70 -5.65
CA ASN A 152 -2.75 19.86 -5.59
C ASN A 152 -4.05 20.65 -5.36
N ALA A 153 -3.96 21.95 -5.08
CA ALA A 153 -5.12 22.82 -4.81
C ALA A 153 -5.66 23.56 -6.06
N GLY A 154 -5.16 23.25 -7.26
CA GLY A 154 -5.42 24.01 -8.49
C GLY A 154 -6.43 23.43 -9.48
N SER A 155 -7.18 22.38 -9.14
CA SER A 155 -8.11 21.73 -10.09
C SER A 155 -9.47 21.43 -9.46
N GLU A 156 -10.22 22.46 -9.08
CA GLU A 156 -11.68 22.39 -8.97
C GLU A 156 -12.28 23.22 -10.10
N GLY A 157 -13.09 22.56 -10.94
CA GLY A 157 -13.51 23.01 -12.25
C GLY A 157 -14.58 24.10 -12.24
N GLU A 158 -14.45 25.00 -13.22
CA GLU A 158 -15.54 25.84 -13.70
C GLU A 158 -16.40 25.01 -14.67
N GLY A 159 -17.67 24.81 -14.32
CA GLY A 159 -18.67 24.11 -15.13
C GLY A 159 -20.08 24.53 -14.71
N GLU A 160 -20.68 25.37 -15.54
CA GLU A 160 -21.91 26.14 -15.36
C GLU A 160 -23.20 25.29 -15.30
N GLY A 161 -24.27 25.86 -14.72
CA GLY A 161 -25.61 25.29 -14.77
C GLY A 161 -26.68 26.22 -14.19
N GLU A 162 -26.98 27.33 -14.89
CA GLU A 162 -28.01 28.31 -14.54
C GLU A 162 -29.39 27.94 -15.13
N GLN A 163 -30.35 27.86 -14.22
CA GLN A 163 -31.82 28.04 -14.25
C GLN A 163 -32.58 28.13 -15.58
N GLY A 164 -33.64 27.32 -15.68
CA GLY A 164 -34.74 27.51 -16.63
C GLY A 164 -36.10 27.32 -15.92
N GLU A 165 -36.85 28.40 -15.81
CA GLU A 165 -38.21 28.49 -15.28
C GLU A 165 -39.24 27.89 -16.26
N GLY A 166 -40.31 27.30 -15.74
CA GLY A 166 -41.44 26.80 -16.54
C GLY A 166 -42.69 26.67 -15.68
N GLU A 167 -43.57 27.66 -15.79
CA GLU A 167 -44.92 27.71 -15.23
C GLU A 167 -45.85 26.66 -15.89
N GLY A 168 -46.90 26.23 -15.17
CA GLY A 168 -48.13 25.77 -15.82
C GLY A 168 -48.87 24.58 -15.20
N GLU A 169 -49.98 24.91 -14.52
CA GLU A 169 -51.29 24.25 -14.67
C GLU A 169 -51.65 23.01 -13.80
N SER A 170 -52.58 23.25 -12.86
CA SER A 170 -53.48 22.25 -12.22
C SER A 170 -54.58 21.85 -13.21
N PRO A 171 -55.29 20.70 -13.11
CA PRO A 171 -56.14 20.27 -11.97
C PRO A 171 -55.99 18.73 -11.73
N ASP A 172 -56.65 17.99 -10.84
CA ASP A 172 -58.03 17.98 -10.37
C ASP A 172 -58.13 17.11 -9.11
N LYS A 173 -59.10 17.43 -8.26
CA LYS A 173 -59.49 16.64 -7.09
C LYS A 173 -60.28 15.42 -7.56
N VAL A 174 -59.99 14.24 -7.03
CA VAL A 174 -60.98 13.16 -6.92
C VAL A 174 -60.94 12.59 -5.50
N GLU A 175 -62.02 12.88 -4.78
CA GLU A 175 -62.39 12.26 -3.51
C GLU A 175 -62.67 10.77 -3.70
N VAL A 176 -62.18 9.97 -2.76
CA VAL A 176 -62.47 8.53 -2.67
C VAL A 176 -63.52 8.35 -1.56
N PRO A 177 -64.70 7.77 -1.83
CA PRO A 177 -65.62 7.38 -0.77
C PRO A 177 -65.33 5.97 -0.24
N VAL A 178 -65.62 5.85 1.05
CA VAL A 178 -65.54 4.72 1.97
C VAL A 178 -66.26 3.47 1.46
N GLY A 179 -65.70 2.29 1.76
CA GLY A 179 -66.36 0.99 1.68
C GLY A 179 -66.13 0.15 2.93
N HIS A 180 -67.10 0.21 3.85
CA HIS A 180 -67.75 -0.95 4.47
C HIS A 180 -69.25 -0.69 4.44
#